data_AF-A0A0R3LVA1-F1
#
_entry.id   AF-A0A0R3LVA1-F1
#
_cell.length_a   1.000
_cell.length_b   1.000
_cell.length_c   1.000
_cell.angle_alpha   90.00
_cell.angle_beta   90.00
_cell.angle_gamma   90.00
#
_symmetry.space_group_name_H-M   'P 1'
#
loop_
_entity.id
_entity.type
_entity.pdbx_description
1 polymer ?
#
loop_
_entity_poly.entity_id
_entity_poly.type
_entity_poly.pdbx_seq_one_letter_code
_entity_poly.pdbx_strand_id
1 'polypeptide(L)'
;MAIHIVDRRLNPGSKSLENRQRFLRRAKALVQGAVKKSSQERDIKDVLEGGEVSVPIDGMDEPRFRREGGTRDMVLPGNKKFIEGDMLPRPNQSGGKGRGAGEGDSEDTFRFVLSRDEFVDLFLDDLELPDLAKRKLAEVECEGIRRAGYSTSGSPANISISRTVSRALARRVALRRPRPEELAALEAELEDCSEARRVEVLAEIEALKAKIKRIPFIDPIDIRYRRFETVPKPVAQAVMFCLMDVSGSMTEHMKDLAKRFYMLLYVFLKRRYRHVEIVFIRHTDRAEEVDEQTFFYGPASGGTLVSSALQAMHDIVRTRFRPEDWNIYAAQASDGDNSYADGEVASRLLTDKILPVSQFFAYLEVGQENGLSYEMPNSALWTLYEGLRANGAPLSMRKVNERSEIFPVFHDLFQRRSQQERNAS
;
A
#
# COMPACT_ATOMS: atom_id res chain seq x y z
N MET A 1 0.57 -12.04 2.38
CA MET A 1 0.33 -13.50 2.46
C MET A 1 1.52 -14.12 3.16
N ALA A 2 1.33 -15.10 4.03
CA ALA A 2 2.45 -15.80 4.66
C ALA A 2 3.05 -16.82 3.68
N ILE A 3 4.36 -16.77 3.48
CA ILE A 3 5.08 -17.74 2.63
C ILE A 3 5.01 -19.12 3.29
N HIS A 4 4.49 -20.11 2.57
CA HIS A 4 4.40 -21.49 3.03
C HIS A 4 5.52 -22.32 2.41
N ILE A 5 6.63 -22.47 3.15
CA ILE A 5 7.71 -23.38 2.76
C ILE A 5 7.23 -24.82 2.97
N VAL A 6 6.99 -25.54 1.87
CA VAL A 6 6.60 -26.95 1.90
C VAL A 6 7.85 -27.83 1.99
N ASP A 7 8.14 -28.34 3.18
CA ASP A 7 9.16 -29.37 3.37
C ASP A 7 8.66 -30.72 2.85
N ARG A 8 9.21 -31.17 1.70
CA ARG A 8 8.87 -32.45 1.05
C ARG A 8 9.67 -33.64 1.58
N ARG A 9 10.56 -33.46 2.58
CA ARG A 9 11.34 -34.56 3.15
C ARG A 9 10.42 -35.57 3.83
N LEU A 10 10.71 -36.86 3.67
CA LEU A 10 10.02 -37.93 4.40
C LEU A 10 10.19 -37.66 5.90
N ASN A 11 9.09 -37.40 6.61
CA ASN A 11 9.14 -37.10 8.04
C ASN A 11 9.10 -38.42 8.82
N PRO A 12 10.21 -38.93 9.37
CA PRO A 12 10.13 -40.08 10.27
C PRO A 12 9.38 -39.60 11.52
N GLY A 13 8.33 -40.33 11.92
CA GLY A 13 7.38 -39.95 12.98
C GLY A 13 7.98 -39.67 14.38
N SER A 14 9.31 -39.66 14.53
CA SER A 14 10.07 -39.39 15.74
C SER A 14 10.62 -37.96 15.85
N LYS A 15 10.38 -37.06 14.88
CA LYS A 15 10.86 -35.67 14.95
C LYS A 15 9.87 -34.77 15.70
N SER A 16 10.36 -34.08 16.73
CA SER A 16 9.62 -33.04 17.47
C SER A 16 9.21 -31.87 16.55
N LEU A 17 7.98 -31.39 16.69
CA LEU A 17 7.44 -30.24 15.97
C LEU A 17 8.35 -29.00 16.07
N GLU A 18 8.95 -28.78 17.24
CA GLU A 18 9.84 -27.65 17.54
C GLU A 18 11.11 -27.65 16.67
N ASN A 19 11.76 -28.81 16.50
CA ASN A 19 12.93 -28.93 15.63
C ASN A 19 12.59 -28.64 14.17
N ARG A 20 11.41 -29.07 13.71
CA ARG A 20 10.92 -28.75 12.36
C ARG A 20 10.69 -27.25 12.21
N GLN A 21 10.10 -26.59 13.19
CA GLN A 21 9.94 -25.13 13.17
C GLN A 21 11.30 -24.40 13.15
N ARG A 22 12.29 -24.86 13.92
CA ARG A 22 13.65 -24.30 13.90
C ARG A 22 14.31 -24.48 12.53
N PHE A 23 14.16 -25.65 11.92
CA PHE A 23 14.63 -25.91 10.57
C PHE A 23 13.98 -24.97 9.55
N LEU A 24 12.65 -24.86 9.55
CA LEU A 24 11.91 -23.96 8.64
C LEU A 24 12.32 -22.49 8.82
N ARG A 25 12.55 -22.02 10.05
CA ARG A 25 13.06 -20.65 10.30
C ARG A 25 14.46 -20.44 9.71
N ARG A 26 15.37 -21.40 9.88
CA ARG A 26 16.73 -21.32 9.28
C ARG A 26 16.69 -21.36 7.76
N ALA A 27 15.90 -22.26 7.18
CA ALA A 27 15.72 -22.36 5.74
C ALA A 27 15.14 -21.05 5.18
N LYS A 28 14.12 -20.47 5.84
CA LYS A 28 13.59 -19.15 5.46
C LYS A 28 14.69 -18.07 5.48
N ALA A 29 15.50 -18.00 6.53
CA ALA A 29 16.56 -17.01 6.64
C ALA A 29 17.65 -17.17 5.56
N LEU A 30 18.02 -18.41 5.22
CA LEU A 30 18.97 -18.70 4.14
C LEU A 30 18.41 -18.33 2.77
N VAL A 31 17.14 -18.65 2.50
CA VAL A 31 16.45 -18.25 1.27
C VAL A 31 16.36 -16.71 1.18
N GLN A 32 16.01 -16.03 2.26
CA GLN A 32 16.01 -14.55 2.30
C GLN A 32 17.40 -13.97 2.01
N GLY A 33 18.45 -14.53 2.63
CA GLY A 33 19.83 -14.11 2.36
C GLY A 33 20.24 -14.33 0.90
N ALA A 34 19.88 -15.46 0.31
CA ALA A 34 20.17 -15.77 -1.08
C ALA A 34 19.38 -14.89 -2.05
N VAL A 35 18.12 -14.57 -1.76
CA VAL A 35 17.30 -13.61 -2.51
C VAL A 35 17.95 -12.22 -2.48
N LYS A 36 18.39 -11.74 -1.30
CA LYS A 36 19.08 -10.45 -1.15
C LYS A 36 20.36 -10.39 -1.99
N LYS A 37 21.19 -11.44 -1.92
CA LYS A 37 22.43 -11.53 -2.69
C LYS A 37 22.15 -11.58 -4.21
N SER A 38 21.22 -12.43 -4.63
CA SER A 38 20.82 -12.54 -6.03
C SER A 38 20.22 -11.24 -6.58
N SER A 39 19.54 -10.44 -5.75
CA SER A 39 18.95 -9.17 -6.16
C SER A 39 19.98 -8.05 -6.35
N GLN A 40 21.17 -8.14 -5.75
CA GLN A 40 22.25 -7.17 -5.96
C GLN A 40 22.93 -7.37 -7.31
N GLU A 41 22.97 -8.63 -7.79
CA GLU A 41 23.66 -9.01 -9.02
C GLU A 41 22.76 -8.98 -10.27
N ARG A 42 21.43 -9.10 -10.11
CA ARG A 42 20.46 -9.12 -11.23
C ARG A 42 19.87 -7.76 -11.57
N ASP A 43 19.48 -7.61 -12.84
CA ASP A 43 18.69 -6.47 -13.26
C ASP A 43 17.26 -6.54 -12.70
N ILE A 44 16.74 -5.38 -12.29
CA ILE A 44 15.43 -5.26 -11.61
C ILE A 44 14.26 -5.68 -12.51
N LYS A 45 14.43 -5.64 -13.85
CA LYS A 45 13.45 -6.19 -14.78
C LYS A 45 13.31 -7.70 -14.64
N ASP A 46 14.42 -8.41 -14.47
CA ASP A 46 14.46 -9.88 -14.31
C ASP A 46 13.94 -10.30 -12.93
N VAL A 47 14.14 -9.45 -11.92
CA VAL A 47 13.57 -9.64 -10.57
C VAL A 47 12.03 -9.67 -10.59
N LEU A 48 11.39 -8.95 -11.51
CA LEU A 48 9.93 -8.89 -11.64
C LEU A 48 9.34 -10.06 -12.44
N GLU A 49 10.15 -10.86 -13.14
CA GLU A 49 9.68 -12.02 -13.89
C GLU A 49 9.69 -13.32 -13.04
N GLY A 50 10.31 -13.27 -11.86
CA GLY A 50 10.57 -14.45 -11.03
C GLY A 50 11.85 -15.15 -11.46
N GLY A 51 12.35 -16.09 -10.65
CA GLY A 51 13.61 -16.74 -11.01
C GLY A 51 14.09 -17.82 -10.06
N GLU A 52 15.11 -18.53 -10.53
CA GLU A 52 15.81 -19.55 -9.76
C GLU A 52 16.80 -18.88 -8.80
N VAL A 53 16.68 -19.17 -7.50
CA VAL A 53 17.63 -18.74 -6.48
C VAL A 53 18.37 -19.97 -5.97
N SER A 54 19.69 -19.95 -6.09
CA SER A 54 20.56 -21.00 -5.57
C SER A 54 20.88 -20.72 -4.11
N VAL A 55 20.57 -21.66 -3.22
CA VAL A 55 20.89 -21.58 -1.79
C VAL A 55 22.00 -22.58 -1.47
N PRO A 56 23.13 -22.13 -0.89
CA PRO A 56 24.18 -23.04 -0.43
C PRO A 56 23.67 -23.93 0.70
N ILE A 57 24.10 -25.20 0.70
CA ILE A 57 23.64 -26.22 1.67
C ILE A 57 24.18 -25.95 3.09
N ASP A 58 25.29 -25.22 3.20
CA ASP A 58 25.95 -24.96 4.48
C ASP A 58 24.98 -24.27 5.47
N GLY A 59 24.65 -24.99 6.56
CA GLY A 59 23.72 -24.54 7.60
C GLY A 59 22.31 -25.15 7.55
N MET A 60 21.98 -25.95 6.54
CA MET A 60 20.72 -26.70 6.44
C MET A 60 20.70 -28.00 7.26
N ASP A 61 21.85 -28.41 7.80
CA ASP A 61 21.99 -29.65 8.55
C ASP A 61 21.30 -29.58 9.92
N GLU A 62 20.63 -30.68 10.28
CA GLU A 62 20.08 -30.87 11.61
C GLU A 62 21.14 -31.53 12.52
N PRO A 63 21.43 -30.97 13.70
CA PRO A 63 22.31 -31.62 14.66
C PRO A 63 21.69 -32.96 15.08
N ARG A 64 22.44 -34.04 14.91
CA ARG A 64 22.04 -35.38 15.30
C ARG A 64 22.70 -35.75 16.62
N PHE A 65 21.90 -35.88 17.68
CA PHE A 65 22.39 -36.46 18.92
C PHE A 65 22.45 -37.97 18.77
N ARG A 66 23.66 -38.53 18.79
CA ARG A 66 23.84 -39.97 18.92
C ARG A 66 23.70 -40.32 20.39
N ARG A 67 22.58 -40.94 20.77
CA ARG A 67 22.47 -41.57 22.09
C ARG A 67 23.05 -42.98 21.97
N GLU A 68 24.23 -43.19 22.51
CA GLU A 68 24.66 -44.54 22.84
C GLU A 68 23.90 -44.95 24.09
N GLY A 69 22.94 -45.86 23.96
CA GLY A 69 22.09 -46.29 25.08
C GLY A 69 22.85 -47.18 26.07
N GLY A 70 22.42 -47.13 27.35
CA GLY A 70 22.88 -48.00 28.43
C GLY A 70 23.62 -47.27 29.56
N THR A 71 23.63 -47.86 30.76
CA THR A 71 24.54 -47.47 31.84
C THR A 71 25.93 -47.96 31.49
N ARG A 72 26.85 -47.05 31.20
CA ARG A 72 28.25 -47.39 30.96
C ARG A 72 29.08 -47.01 32.17
N ASP A 73 29.49 -48.01 32.93
CA ASP A 73 30.61 -47.86 33.84
C ASP A 73 31.89 -47.96 33.02
N MET A 74 32.46 -46.81 32.67
CA MET A 74 33.77 -46.73 32.05
C MET A 74 34.76 -46.25 33.11
N VAL A 75 35.65 -47.15 33.53
CA VAL A 75 36.81 -46.76 34.33
C VAL A 75 37.75 -46.02 33.39
N LEU A 76 37.82 -44.69 33.52
CA LEU A 76 38.86 -43.89 32.88
C LEU A 76 40.16 -44.18 33.64
N PRO A 77 41.11 -44.96 33.08
CA PRO A 77 42.40 -45.10 33.73
C PRO A 77 43.01 -43.71 33.79
N GLY A 78 43.26 -43.21 34.99
CA GLY A 78 43.94 -41.93 35.20
C GLY A 78 45.17 -41.86 34.29
N ASN A 79 45.35 -40.70 33.66
CA ASN A 79 46.37 -40.48 32.66
C ASN A 79 47.77 -40.73 33.28
N LYS A 80 48.39 -41.87 32.95
CA LYS A 80 49.73 -42.23 33.44
C LYS A 80 50.85 -41.77 32.50
N LYS A 81 50.52 -41.25 31.30
CA LYS A 81 51.50 -41.09 30.21
C LYS A 81 51.54 -39.70 29.57
N PHE A 82 50.49 -38.90 29.64
CA PHE A 82 50.45 -37.60 28.96
C PHE A 82 50.39 -36.45 29.97
N ILE A 83 51.05 -35.34 29.65
CA ILE A 83 51.00 -34.09 30.44
C ILE A 83 50.17 -33.07 29.63
N GLU A 84 49.62 -32.06 30.31
CA GLU A 84 48.88 -30.97 29.67
C GLU A 84 49.76 -30.29 28.59
N GLY A 85 49.34 -30.38 27.32
CA GLY A 85 50.08 -29.90 26.15
C GLY A 85 50.43 -30.96 25.10
N ASP A 86 50.33 -32.25 25.43
CA ASP A 86 50.65 -33.34 24.49
C ASP A 86 49.55 -33.51 23.41
N MET A 87 49.98 -33.62 22.15
CA MET A 87 49.07 -33.94 21.04
C MET A 87 48.80 -35.44 20.97
N LEU A 88 47.53 -35.83 21.15
CA LEU A 88 47.09 -37.21 21.02
C LEU A 88 47.01 -37.62 19.54
N PRO A 89 47.57 -38.79 19.16
CA PRO A 89 47.36 -39.32 17.82
C PRO A 89 45.88 -39.66 17.62
N ARG A 90 45.29 -39.24 16.48
CA ARG A 90 43.92 -39.62 16.12
C ARG A 90 43.84 -41.16 16.06
N PRO A 91 42.85 -41.79 16.73
CA PRO A 91 42.73 -43.24 16.69
C PRO A 91 42.44 -43.69 15.26
N ASN A 92 43.36 -44.49 14.70
CA ASN A 92 43.11 -45.23 13.46
C ASN A 92 42.15 -46.39 13.77
N GLN A 93 40.86 -46.08 13.88
CA GLN A 93 39.82 -47.10 13.94
C GLN A 93 39.49 -47.51 12.50
N SER A 94 40.15 -48.58 12.05
CA SER A 94 39.74 -49.39 10.92
C SER A 94 38.36 -49.99 11.21
N GLY A 95 37.36 -49.59 10.43
CA GLY A 95 35.97 -50.04 10.59
C GLY A 95 34.91 -49.02 10.17
N GLY A 96 35.29 -47.78 9.84
CA GLY A 96 34.42 -46.86 9.11
C GLY A 96 34.47 -47.19 7.63
N LYS A 97 33.44 -47.86 7.12
CA LYS A 97 33.16 -48.02 5.69
C LYS A 97 33.43 -46.68 5.01
N GLY A 98 34.50 -46.63 4.19
CA GLY A 98 34.85 -45.44 3.45
C GLY A 98 33.61 -44.97 2.70
N ARG A 99 33.23 -43.71 2.91
CA ARG A 99 32.58 -42.98 1.83
C ARG A 99 33.59 -43.07 0.70
N GLY A 100 33.32 -43.93 -0.27
CA GLY A 100 34.04 -43.93 -1.52
C GLY A 100 34.08 -42.49 -2.02
N ALA A 101 35.23 -42.09 -2.52
CA ALA A 101 35.30 -41.00 -3.47
C ALA A 101 34.36 -41.38 -4.62
N GLY A 102 33.11 -40.95 -4.51
CA GLY A 102 32.23 -40.86 -5.65
C GLY A 102 32.72 -39.65 -6.44
N GLU A 103 33.31 -39.91 -7.58
CA GLU A 103 33.19 -38.99 -8.71
C GLU A 103 31.72 -38.64 -8.86
N GLY A 104 31.42 -37.40 -8.53
CA GLY A 104 30.08 -36.90 -8.31
C GLY A 104 30.27 -35.57 -7.64
N ASP A 105 30.63 -34.59 -8.45
CA ASP A 105 30.70 -33.18 -8.09
C ASP A 105 29.38 -32.83 -7.38
N SER A 106 29.39 -32.87 -6.06
CA SER A 106 28.17 -32.77 -5.26
C SER A 106 27.87 -31.30 -5.05
N GLU A 107 27.69 -30.57 -6.14
CA GLU A 107 27.06 -29.26 -6.14
C GLU A 107 25.54 -29.43 -5.95
N ASP A 108 25.10 -30.05 -4.86
CA ASP A 108 23.66 -30.10 -4.53
C ASP A 108 23.18 -28.73 -3.99
N THR A 109 23.58 -27.65 -4.66
CA THR A 109 22.97 -26.34 -4.48
C THR A 109 21.47 -26.46 -4.71
N PHE A 110 20.68 -26.15 -3.69
CA PHE A 110 19.24 -26.18 -3.82
C PHE A 110 18.81 -24.98 -4.66
N ARG A 111 18.33 -25.25 -5.87
CA ARG A 111 17.69 -24.25 -6.72
C ARG A 111 16.22 -24.14 -6.34
N PHE A 112 15.84 -23.00 -5.79
CA PHE A 112 14.45 -22.64 -5.52
C PHE A 112 13.91 -21.87 -6.71
N VAL A 113 12.89 -22.41 -7.37
CA VAL A 113 12.09 -21.64 -8.35
C VAL A 113 11.08 -20.83 -7.55
N LEU A 114 11.27 -19.51 -7.48
CA LEU A 114 10.34 -18.61 -6.81
C LEU A 114 9.45 -17.95 -7.86
N SER A 115 8.14 -17.91 -7.59
CA SER A 115 7.25 -17.03 -8.36
C SER A 115 7.59 -15.56 -8.10
N ARG A 116 7.19 -14.66 -9.00
CA ARG A 116 7.33 -13.22 -8.83
C ARG A 116 6.84 -12.74 -7.47
N ASP A 117 5.63 -13.16 -7.09
CA ASP A 117 4.99 -12.70 -5.85
C ASP A 117 5.73 -13.22 -4.61
N GLU A 118 6.23 -14.46 -4.65
CA GLU A 118 7.02 -15.05 -3.56
C GLU A 118 8.40 -14.39 -3.42
N PHE A 119 9.06 -14.11 -4.55
CA PHE A 119 10.32 -13.39 -4.55
C PHE A 119 10.15 -12.01 -3.92
N VAL A 120 9.15 -11.26 -4.39
CA VAL A 120 8.81 -9.93 -3.86
C VAL A 120 8.41 -9.99 -2.40
N ASP A 121 7.67 -11.01 -1.96
CA ASP A 121 7.32 -11.19 -0.55
C ASP A 121 8.55 -11.43 0.32
N LEU A 122 9.44 -12.34 -0.09
CA LEU A 122 10.68 -12.61 0.63
C LEU A 122 11.59 -11.39 0.67
N PHE A 123 11.58 -10.61 -0.40
CA PHE A 123 12.34 -9.38 -0.56
C PHE A 123 11.81 -8.23 0.32
N LEU A 124 10.49 -8.09 0.45
CA LEU A 124 9.84 -6.99 1.18
C LEU A 124 9.50 -7.33 2.65
N ASP A 125 9.64 -8.58 3.10
CA ASP A 125 9.22 -9.01 4.45
C ASP A 125 9.92 -8.22 5.57
N ASP A 126 11.16 -7.79 5.33
CA ASP A 126 11.98 -7.03 6.29
C ASP A 126 11.73 -5.51 6.26
N LEU A 127 10.89 -5.03 5.34
CA LEU A 127 10.65 -3.59 5.13
C LEU A 127 9.30 -3.15 5.70
N GLU A 128 9.29 -1.98 6.34
CA GLU A 128 8.09 -1.32 6.84
C GLU A 128 8.05 0.14 6.39
N LEU A 129 6.85 0.64 6.11
CA LEU A 129 6.63 2.05 5.83
C LEU A 129 6.68 2.84 7.15
N PRO A 130 7.53 3.88 7.24
CA PRO A 130 7.43 4.87 8.30
C PRO A 130 6.03 5.47 8.34
N ASP A 131 5.49 5.72 9.54
CA ASP A 131 4.23 6.44 9.77
C ASP A 131 2.94 5.88 9.11
N LEU A 132 2.80 4.55 8.99
CA LEU A 132 1.52 3.92 8.62
C LEU A 132 0.35 4.28 9.57
N ALA A 133 0.67 4.80 10.76
CA ALA A 133 -0.26 5.08 11.85
C ALA A 133 -1.05 6.38 11.69
N LYS A 134 -0.70 7.27 10.76
CA LYS A 134 -1.25 8.64 10.84
C LYS A 134 -2.74 8.75 10.56
N ARG A 135 -3.38 7.94 9.70
CA ARG A 135 -4.86 7.93 9.60
C ARG A 135 -5.41 6.57 9.16
N LYS A 136 -6.17 5.95 10.06
CA LYS A 136 -7.00 4.75 9.90
C LYS A 136 -6.23 3.48 9.49
N LEU A 137 -6.04 2.61 10.48
CA LEU A 137 -5.67 1.20 10.28
C LEU A 137 -6.36 0.62 9.04
N ALA A 138 -5.54 0.08 8.14
CA ALA A 138 -5.86 -0.39 6.80
C ALA A 138 -6.87 -1.55 6.69
N GLU A 139 -7.62 -1.85 7.75
CA GLU A 139 -8.56 -2.99 7.80
C GLU A 139 -10.02 -2.61 8.05
N VAL A 140 -10.32 -1.37 8.42
CA VAL A 140 -11.73 -0.97 8.58
C VAL A 140 -12.23 -0.48 7.23
N GLU A 141 -12.91 -1.33 6.48
CA GLU A 141 -13.82 -0.90 5.42
C GLU A 141 -14.75 0.16 6.02
N CYS A 142 -14.53 1.43 5.67
CA CYS A 142 -15.41 2.50 6.11
C CYS A 142 -16.69 2.34 5.30
N GLU A 143 -17.78 2.02 5.99
CA GLU A 143 -19.08 1.93 5.35
C GLU A 143 -19.51 3.32 4.88
N GLY A 144 -19.53 3.51 3.55
CA GLY A 144 -20.09 4.70 2.94
C GLY A 144 -21.58 4.53 2.77
N ILE A 145 -22.37 5.51 3.20
CA ILE A 145 -23.81 5.50 2.92
C ILE A 145 -24.04 6.00 1.49
N ARG A 146 -24.61 5.15 0.63
CA ARG A 146 -25.06 5.52 -0.72
C ARG A 146 -26.59 5.49 -0.79
N ARG A 147 -27.17 6.46 -1.48
CA ARG A 147 -28.62 6.47 -1.76
C ARG A 147 -28.96 5.38 -2.77
N ALA A 148 -29.69 4.35 -2.32
CA ALA A 148 -30.07 3.18 -3.10
C ALA A 148 -31.49 3.27 -3.69
N GLY A 149 -32.23 4.36 -3.42
CA GLY A 149 -33.53 4.62 -4.01
C GLY A 149 -34.61 4.89 -2.98
N TYR A 150 -35.76 4.21 -3.10
CA TYR A 150 -36.89 4.39 -2.20
C TYR A 150 -37.50 3.05 -1.76
N SER A 151 -37.95 2.98 -0.51
CA SER A 151 -38.64 1.84 0.11
C SER A 151 -40.05 2.23 0.55
N THR A 152 -40.94 1.25 0.71
CA THR A 152 -42.27 1.41 1.32
C THR A 152 -42.22 1.53 2.84
N SER A 153 -41.17 1.01 3.47
CA SER A 153 -40.92 1.08 4.92
C SER A 153 -39.55 1.70 5.23
N GLY A 154 -39.44 2.37 6.38
CA GLY A 154 -38.20 3.00 6.83
C GLY A 154 -38.41 3.93 8.03
N SER A 155 -37.33 4.55 8.51
CA SER A 155 -37.39 5.54 9.58
C SER A 155 -38.13 6.80 9.12
N PRO A 156 -39.03 7.40 9.93
CA PRO A 156 -39.72 8.65 9.62
C PRO A 156 -38.82 9.79 9.14
N ALA A 157 -37.58 9.85 9.63
CA ALA A 157 -36.59 10.85 9.20
C ALA A 157 -36.24 10.75 7.70
N ASN A 158 -36.38 9.57 7.10
CA ASN A 158 -36.06 9.33 5.70
C ASN A 158 -37.26 9.50 4.76
N ILE A 159 -38.43 9.95 5.22
CA ILE A 159 -39.62 10.12 4.36
C ILE A 159 -39.32 11.08 3.20
N SER A 160 -39.62 10.63 1.99
CA SER A 160 -39.63 11.45 0.78
C SER A 160 -41.01 12.09 0.63
N ILE A 161 -41.14 13.33 1.10
CA ILE A 161 -42.39 14.08 1.06
C ILE A 161 -42.88 14.24 -0.39
N SER A 162 -42.01 14.70 -1.29
CA SER A 162 -42.37 14.94 -2.70
C SER A 162 -42.92 13.69 -3.39
N ARG A 163 -42.28 12.54 -3.18
CA ARG A 163 -42.71 11.29 -3.80
C ARG A 163 -43.97 10.72 -3.15
N THR A 164 -44.11 10.86 -1.83
CA THR A 164 -45.31 10.45 -1.08
C THR A 164 -46.53 11.25 -1.53
N VAL A 165 -46.41 12.58 -1.62
CA VAL A 165 -47.49 13.46 -2.09
C VAL A 165 -47.83 13.18 -3.55
N SER A 166 -46.83 12.95 -4.40
CA SER A 166 -47.07 12.60 -5.81
C SER A 166 -47.85 11.29 -5.96
N ARG A 167 -47.50 10.23 -5.19
CA ARG A 167 -48.26 8.97 -5.21
C ARG A 167 -49.67 9.13 -4.65
N ALA A 168 -49.81 9.88 -3.55
CA ALA A 168 -51.11 10.18 -2.97
C ALA A 168 -52.01 10.97 -3.94
N LEU A 169 -51.45 11.90 -4.72
CA LEU A 169 -52.18 12.58 -5.78
C LEU A 169 -52.61 11.62 -6.89
N ALA A 170 -51.68 10.79 -7.41
CA ALA A 170 -51.98 9.81 -8.45
C ALA A 170 -53.10 8.83 -8.01
N ARG A 171 -53.06 8.34 -6.76
CA ARG A 171 -54.11 7.50 -6.19
C ARG A 171 -55.45 8.22 -6.12
N ARG A 172 -55.47 9.48 -5.65
CA ARG A 172 -56.71 10.27 -5.57
C ARG A 172 -57.32 10.54 -6.94
N VAL A 173 -56.49 10.78 -7.96
CA VAL A 173 -56.94 10.94 -9.34
C VAL A 173 -57.53 9.61 -9.86
N ALA A 174 -56.83 8.48 -9.65
CA ALA A 174 -57.29 7.16 -10.08
C ALA A 174 -58.62 6.75 -9.41
N LEU A 175 -58.78 7.02 -8.11
CA LEU A 175 -60.01 6.74 -7.36
C LEU A 175 -61.11 7.79 -7.59
N ARG A 176 -60.87 8.79 -8.45
CA ARG A 176 -61.78 9.91 -8.74
C ARG A 176 -62.30 10.55 -7.45
N ARG A 177 -61.38 10.94 -6.56
CA ARG A 177 -61.74 11.68 -5.35
C ARG A 177 -62.38 13.01 -5.79
N PRO A 178 -63.60 13.34 -5.31
CA PRO A 178 -64.25 14.61 -5.63
C PRO A 178 -63.37 15.80 -5.27
N ARG A 179 -63.39 16.83 -6.12
CA ARG A 179 -62.67 18.08 -5.86
C ARG A 179 -63.45 18.89 -4.81
N PRO A 180 -62.75 19.66 -3.96
CA PRO A 180 -63.45 20.56 -3.04
C PRO A 180 -64.32 21.60 -3.78
N GLU A 181 -63.93 21.99 -5.00
CA GLU A 181 -64.69 22.90 -5.86
C GLU A 181 -66.05 22.32 -6.30
N GLU A 182 -66.10 21.02 -6.62
CA GLU A 182 -67.35 20.35 -7.00
C GLU A 182 -68.33 20.30 -5.81
N LEU A 183 -67.80 20.08 -4.60
CA LEU A 183 -68.59 20.10 -3.38
C LEU A 183 -69.11 21.52 -3.09
N ALA A 184 -68.25 22.53 -3.20
CA ALA A 184 -68.62 23.92 -2.97
C ALA A 184 -69.66 24.42 -3.98
N ALA A 185 -69.58 23.99 -5.24
CA ALA A 185 -70.59 24.32 -6.26
C ALA A 185 -71.96 23.71 -5.93
N LEU A 186 -72.01 22.46 -5.46
CA LEU A 186 -73.25 21.82 -5.04
C LEU A 186 -73.80 22.41 -3.73
N GLU A 187 -72.94 22.79 -2.80
CA GLU A 187 -73.34 23.50 -1.57
C GLU A 187 -73.89 24.90 -1.88
N ALA A 188 -73.36 25.61 -2.88
CA ALA A 188 -73.92 26.87 -3.36
C ALA A 188 -75.24 26.65 -4.13
N GLU A 189 -75.33 25.61 -4.98
CA GLU A 189 -76.58 25.25 -5.67
C GLU A 189 -77.70 24.94 -4.66
N LEU A 190 -77.37 24.34 -3.51
CA LEU A 190 -78.30 24.05 -2.42
C LEU A 190 -78.97 25.31 -1.82
N GLU A 191 -78.29 26.47 -1.85
CA GLU A 191 -78.83 27.73 -1.31
C GLU A 191 -79.88 28.35 -2.25
N ASP A 192 -79.78 28.12 -3.56
CA ASP A 192 -80.59 28.79 -4.60
C ASP A 192 -81.66 27.89 -5.28
N CYS A 193 -81.78 26.61 -4.92
CA CYS A 193 -82.63 25.66 -5.64
C CYS A 193 -84.04 25.40 -5.04
N SER A 194 -84.95 24.89 -5.88
CA SER A 194 -86.34 24.57 -5.53
C SER A 194 -86.45 23.35 -4.60
N GLU A 195 -87.54 23.22 -3.83
CA GLU A 195 -87.69 22.15 -2.80
C GLU A 195 -87.51 20.73 -3.36
N ALA A 196 -87.95 20.46 -4.59
CA ALA A 196 -87.77 19.16 -5.24
C ALA A 196 -86.30 18.86 -5.58
N ARG A 197 -85.56 19.86 -6.07
CA ARG A 197 -84.13 19.74 -6.43
C ARG A 197 -83.23 19.70 -5.19
N ARG A 198 -83.65 20.33 -4.09
CA ARG A 198 -82.94 20.36 -2.81
C ARG A 198 -82.68 18.96 -2.25
N VAL A 199 -83.65 18.05 -2.36
CA VAL A 199 -83.51 16.66 -1.88
C VAL A 199 -82.46 15.89 -2.69
N GLU A 200 -82.42 16.08 -4.00
CA GLU A 200 -81.45 15.45 -4.90
C GLU A 200 -80.03 15.95 -4.64
N VAL A 201 -79.86 17.28 -4.52
CA VAL A 201 -78.56 17.92 -4.25
C VAL A 201 -78.02 17.50 -2.88
N LEU A 202 -78.87 17.37 -1.86
CA LEU A 202 -78.47 16.84 -0.55
C LEU A 202 -77.94 15.40 -0.65
N ALA A 203 -78.63 14.52 -1.39
CA ALA A 203 -78.19 13.16 -1.59
C ALA A 203 -76.85 13.08 -2.36
N GLU A 204 -76.65 13.95 -3.36
CA GLU A 204 -75.38 14.07 -4.09
C GLU A 204 -74.24 14.57 -3.18
N ILE A 205 -74.49 15.58 -2.35
CA ILE A 205 -73.52 16.09 -1.36
C ILE A 205 -73.15 15.00 -0.36
N GLU A 206 -74.11 14.24 0.16
CA GLU A 206 -73.83 13.14 1.08
C GLU A 206 -72.99 12.04 0.41
N ALA A 207 -73.31 11.68 -0.83
CA ALA A 207 -72.53 10.70 -1.59
C ALA A 207 -71.08 11.17 -1.83
N LEU A 208 -70.88 12.45 -2.18
CA LEU A 208 -69.55 13.03 -2.36
C LEU A 208 -68.78 13.12 -1.04
N LYS A 209 -69.42 13.55 0.05
CA LYS A 209 -68.83 13.58 1.40
C LYS A 209 -68.42 12.18 1.86
N ALA A 210 -69.27 11.17 1.64
CA ALA A 210 -68.95 9.77 1.94
C ALA A 210 -67.74 9.28 1.13
N LYS A 211 -67.65 9.65 -0.15
CA LYS A 211 -66.51 9.31 -1.02
C LYS A 211 -65.22 10.01 -0.59
N ILE A 212 -65.28 11.29 -0.22
CA ILE A 212 -64.13 12.04 0.32
C ILE A 212 -63.62 11.38 1.62
N LYS A 213 -64.53 10.98 2.52
CA LYS A 213 -64.17 10.33 3.79
C LYS A 213 -63.51 8.96 3.57
N ARG A 214 -63.95 8.20 2.57
CA ARG A 214 -63.35 6.90 2.19
C ARG A 214 -61.95 7.02 1.58
N ILE A 215 -61.63 8.15 0.93
CA ILE A 215 -60.35 8.32 0.22
C ILE A 215 -59.45 9.29 1.01
N PRO A 216 -58.59 8.77 1.93
CA PRO A 216 -57.73 9.61 2.74
C PRO A 216 -56.75 10.41 1.90
N PHE A 217 -56.31 11.56 2.43
CA PHE A 217 -55.36 12.44 1.73
C PHE A 217 -54.00 11.78 1.51
N ILE A 218 -53.46 11.11 2.53
CA ILE A 218 -52.28 10.24 2.46
C ILE A 218 -52.68 8.89 3.03
N ASP A 219 -52.34 7.83 2.33
CA ASP A 219 -52.51 6.44 2.77
C ASP A 219 -51.11 5.85 3.10
N PRO A 220 -50.98 4.95 4.09
CA PRO A 220 -49.72 4.24 4.33
C PRO A 220 -49.07 3.64 3.08
N ILE A 221 -49.86 3.22 2.09
CA ILE A 221 -49.33 2.68 0.83
C ILE A 221 -48.64 3.74 -0.06
N ASP A 222 -48.95 5.02 0.14
CA ASP A 222 -48.37 6.15 -0.61
C ASP A 222 -46.99 6.52 -0.06
N ILE A 223 -46.70 6.20 1.20
CA ILE A 223 -45.49 6.62 1.90
C ILE A 223 -44.26 5.99 1.26
N ARG A 224 -43.27 6.81 0.93
CA ARG A 224 -41.97 6.35 0.43
C ARG A 224 -40.84 6.92 1.25
N TYR A 225 -39.96 6.04 1.72
CA TYR A 225 -38.76 6.37 2.47
C TYR A 225 -37.55 6.36 1.53
N ARG A 226 -36.62 7.29 1.70
CA ARG A 226 -35.31 7.23 1.03
C ARG A 226 -34.57 6.04 1.59
N ARG A 227 -34.15 5.13 0.70
CA ARG A 227 -33.36 3.95 1.05
C ARG A 227 -31.89 4.28 0.90
N PHE A 228 -31.14 3.96 1.93
CA PHE A 228 -29.70 4.11 2.00
C PHE A 228 -29.13 2.70 2.18
N GLU A 229 -28.11 2.37 1.39
CA GLU A 229 -27.35 1.12 1.53
C GLU A 229 -25.92 1.46 1.92
N THR A 230 -25.35 0.64 2.79
CA THR A 230 -23.93 0.70 3.12
C THR A 230 -23.16 0.03 1.99
N VAL A 231 -22.26 0.80 1.38
CA VAL A 231 -21.35 0.29 0.36
C VAL A 231 -19.94 0.38 0.94
N PRO A 232 -19.14 -0.71 0.89
CA PRO A 232 -17.76 -0.65 1.33
C PRO A 232 -17.02 0.37 0.46
N LYS A 233 -16.45 1.40 1.09
CA LYS A 233 -15.52 2.30 0.41
C LYS A 233 -14.10 1.81 0.70
N PRO A 234 -13.25 1.59 -0.32
CA PRO A 234 -11.85 1.24 -0.09
C PRO A 234 -11.14 2.42 0.58
N VAL A 235 -10.71 2.22 1.83
CA VAL A 235 -10.18 3.28 2.71
C VAL A 235 -8.67 3.47 2.57
N ALA A 236 -7.96 2.45 2.10
CA ALA A 236 -6.51 2.50 1.97
C ALA A 236 -6.13 2.65 0.50
N GLN A 237 -6.12 3.91 0.03
CA GLN A 237 -5.57 4.28 -1.27
C GLN A 237 -4.26 5.02 -1.03
N ALA A 238 -3.29 4.80 -1.90
CA ALA A 238 -2.00 5.49 -1.85
C ALA A 238 -1.73 6.16 -3.19
N VAL A 239 -1.14 7.35 -3.16
CA VAL A 239 -0.64 8.04 -4.33
C VAL A 239 0.87 8.14 -4.23
N MET A 240 1.56 7.77 -5.29
CA MET A 240 3.00 7.86 -5.43
C MET A 240 3.33 8.99 -6.40
N PHE A 241 3.98 10.04 -5.89
CA PHE A 241 4.53 11.13 -6.68
C PHE A 241 5.99 10.84 -7.03
N CYS A 242 6.28 10.80 -8.32
CA CYS A 242 7.62 10.68 -8.87
C CYS A 242 8.05 12.04 -9.41
N LEU A 243 9.00 12.68 -8.73
CA LEU A 243 9.53 14.00 -9.11
C LEU A 243 10.93 13.80 -9.71
N MET A 244 11.11 14.08 -10.98
CA MET A 244 12.43 13.90 -11.62
C MET A 244 12.87 15.15 -12.36
N ASP A 245 14.15 15.49 -12.21
CA ASP A 245 14.80 16.49 -13.05
C ASP A 245 15.06 15.88 -14.45
N VAL A 246 14.75 16.65 -15.49
CA VAL A 246 15.00 16.29 -16.89
C VAL A 246 15.91 17.30 -17.59
N SER A 247 16.64 18.10 -16.80
CA SER A 247 17.70 19.01 -17.23
C SER A 247 18.81 18.30 -18.01
N GLY A 248 19.67 19.09 -18.66
CA GLY A 248 20.73 18.56 -19.52
C GLY A 248 21.81 17.76 -18.79
N SER A 249 21.92 17.88 -17.47
CA SER A 249 22.89 17.15 -16.64
C SER A 249 22.43 15.73 -16.27
N MET A 250 21.12 15.45 -16.38
CA MET A 250 20.53 14.14 -16.12
C MET A 250 20.78 13.14 -17.27
N THR A 251 21.85 12.36 -17.13
CA THR A 251 22.24 11.30 -18.07
C THR A 251 21.25 10.13 -18.12
N GLU A 252 21.34 9.30 -19.17
CA GLU A 252 20.51 8.08 -19.29
C GLU A 252 20.72 7.10 -18.13
N HIS A 253 21.97 6.96 -17.64
CA HIS A 253 22.29 6.15 -16.48
C HIS A 253 21.58 6.63 -15.21
N MET A 254 21.65 7.93 -14.93
CA MET A 254 20.95 8.54 -13.80
C MET A 254 19.43 8.34 -13.88
N LYS A 255 18.85 8.43 -15.08
CA LYS A 255 17.42 8.16 -15.32
C LYS A 255 17.09 6.67 -15.09
N ASP A 256 17.97 5.74 -15.47
CA ASP A 256 17.79 4.31 -15.20
C ASP A 256 17.82 4.01 -13.69
N LEU A 257 18.75 4.61 -12.94
CA LEU A 257 18.81 4.50 -11.47
C LEU A 257 17.51 5.00 -10.82
N ALA A 258 17.05 6.19 -11.23
CA ALA A 258 15.79 6.76 -10.76
C ALA A 258 14.59 5.87 -11.10
N LYS A 259 14.50 5.38 -12.34
CA LYS A 259 13.44 4.46 -12.79
C LYS A 259 13.38 3.20 -11.92
N ARG A 260 14.52 2.60 -11.64
CA ARG A 260 14.64 1.41 -10.79
C ARG A 260 14.15 1.67 -9.37
N PHE A 261 14.54 2.79 -8.78
CA PHE A 261 14.06 3.21 -7.46
C PHE A 261 12.53 3.40 -7.44
N TYR A 262 11.98 4.11 -8.42
CA TYR A 262 10.53 4.31 -8.52
C TYR A 262 9.77 3.00 -8.69
N MET A 263 10.29 2.08 -9.51
CA MET A 263 9.68 0.77 -9.71
C MET A 263 9.64 -0.06 -8.42
N LEU A 264 10.74 -0.08 -7.66
CA LEU A 264 10.79 -0.78 -6.36
C LEU A 264 9.79 -0.18 -5.37
N LEU A 265 9.73 1.15 -5.28
CA LEU A 265 8.76 1.83 -4.43
C LEU A 265 7.32 1.54 -4.84
N TYR A 266 7.02 1.54 -6.13
CA TYR A 266 5.69 1.20 -6.64
C TYR A 266 5.29 -0.23 -6.28
N VAL A 267 6.19 -1.20 -6.47
CA VAL A 267 5.95 -2.61 -6.11
C VAL A 267 5.70 -2.75 -4.61
N PHE A 268 6.48 -2.03 -3.79
CA PHE A 268 6.30 -2.01 -2.35
C PHE A 268 4.93 -1.44 -1.92
N LEU A 269 4.51 -0.32 -2.51
CA LEU A 269 3.22 0.29 -2.23
C LEU A 269 2.06 -0.59 -2.72
N LYS A 270 2.14 -1.16 -3.92
CA LYS A 270 1.11 -2.05 -4.49
C LYS A 270 0.92 -3.32 -3.66
N ARG A 271 1.93 -3.73 -2.90
CA ARG A 271 1.82 -4.86 -1.97
C ARG A 271 1.05 -4.50 -0.70
N ARG A 272 1.14 -3.25 -0.23
CA ARG A 272 0.48 -2.77 1.00
C ARG A 272 -0.89 -2.16 0.76
N TYR A 273 -1.11 -1.56 -0.40
CA TYR A 273 -2.33 -0.86 -0.75
C TYR A 273 -3.04 -1.56 -1.91
N ARG A 274 -4.37 -1.71 -1.81
CA ARG A 274 -5.19 -2.28 -2.89
C ARG A 274 -5.26 -1.36 -4.11
N HIS A 275 -5.23 -0.05 -3.89
CA HIS A 275 -5.28 0.96 -4.93
C HIS A 275 -4.08 1.91 -4.78
N VAL A 276 -3.24 1.94 -5.82
CA VAL A 276 -2.08 2.83 -5.90
C VAL A 276 -2.17 3.61 -7.20
N GLU A 277 -2.20 4.94 -7.09
CA GLU A 277 -2.12 5.85 -8.22
C GLU A 277 -0.70 6.40 -8.34
N ILE A 278 -0.20 6.58 -9.56
CA ILE A 278 1.14 7.12 -9.82
C ILE A 278 0.98 8.44 -10.54
N VAL A 279 1.69 9.47 -10.08
CA VAL A 279 1.75 10.78 -10.73
C VAL A 279 3.21 11.07 -11.03
N PHE A 280 3.51 11.29 -12.31
CA PHE A 280 4.84 11.64 -12.77
C PHE A 280 4.92 13.15 -13.00
N ILE A 281 5.85 13.81 -12.31
CA ILE A 281 6.10 15.24 -12.42
C ILE A 281 7.55 15.41 -12.85
N ARG A 282 7.76 15.84 -14.08
CA ARG A 282 9.08 16.25 -14.54
C ARG A 282 9.22 17.75 -14.40
N HIS A 283 10.44 18.22 -14.16
CA HIS A 283 10.72 19.65 -14.04
C HIS A 283 12.02 20.04 -14.73
N THR A 284 12.01 21.26 -15.23
CA THR A 284 13.17 22.07 -15.62
C THR A 284 13.00 23.43 -14.96
N ASP A 285 12.86 24.49 -15.75
CA ASP A 285 12.40 25.83 -15.36
C ASP A 285 10.89 25.84 -15.03
N ARG A 286 10.14 24.88 -15.56
CA ARG A 286 8.72 24.67 -15.25
C ARG A 286 8.46 23.19 -15.00
N ALA A 287 7.49 22.91 -14.13
CA ALA A 287 7.05 21.56 -13.85
C ALA A 287 5.74 21.23 -14.56
N GLU A 288 5.62 19.99 -15.00
CA GLU A 288 4.41 19.47 -15.66
C GLU A 288 4.15 18.01 -15.27
N GLU A 289 2.86 17.66 -15.23
CA GLU A 289 2.40 16.28 -15.07
C GLU A 289 2.46 15.58 -16.43
N VAL A 290 3.13 14.44 -16.50
CA VAL A 290 3.37 13.67 -17.73
C VAL A 290 3.02 12.19 -17.54
N ASP A 291 2.96 11.45 -18.66
CA ASP A 291 2.86 10.00 -18.66
C ASP A 291 4.24 9.33 -18.44
N GLU A 292 4.23 8.02 -18.18
CA GLU A 292 5.46 7.23 -17.92
C GLU A 292 6.48 7.33 -19.06
N GLN A 293 6.03 7.24 -20.31
CA GLN A 293 6.93 7.21 -21.46
C GLN A 293 7.62 8.57 -21.62
N THR A 294 6.86 9.66 -21.52
CA THR A 294 7.40 11.02 -21.58
C THR A 294 8.28 11.33 -20.37
N PHE A 295 7.97 10.81 -19.18
CA PHE A 295 8.78 11.02 -17.98
C PHE A 295 10.20 10.47 -18.12
N PHE A 296 10.37 9.22 -18.60
CA PHE A 296 11.69 8.58 -18.67
C PHE A 296 12.45 8.86 -19.96
N TYR A 297 11.75 9.00 -21.10
CA TYR A 297 12.38 9.08 -22.42
C TYR A 297 12.26 10.46 -23.06
N GLY A 298 11.41 11.34 -22.53
CA GLY A 298 11.21 12.68 -23.07
C GLY A 298 12.43 13.56 -22.84
N PRO A 299 13.05 14.12 -23.89
CA PRO A 299 14.06 15.15 -23.73
C PRO A 299 13.39 16.46 -23.27
N ALA A 300 14.05 17.18 -22.38
CA ALA A 300 13.70 18.53 -22.01
C ALA A 300 14.99 19.35 -21.88
N SER A 301 14.91 20.65 -22.14
CA SER A 301 16.04 21.57 -22.08
C SER A 301 15.59 22.80 -21.33
N GLY A 302 16.30 23.16 -20.26
CA GLY A 302 15.99 24.29 -19.40
C GLY A 302 16.93 24.31 -18.20
N GLY A 303 16.84 25.37 -17.38
CA GLY A 303 17.48 25.38 -16.06
C GLY A 303 16.75 24.44 -15.08
N THR A 304 17.28 24.28 -13.88
CA THR A 304 16.67 23.43 -12.84
C THR A 304 16.08 24.29 -11.73
N LEU A 305 14.74 24.26 -11.60
CA LEU A 305 13.98 24.92 -10.55
C LEU A 305 13.12 23.89 -9.81
N VAL A 306 13.62 23.41 -8.65
CA VAL A 306 12.94 22.39 -7.84
C VAL A 306 11.63 22.89 -7.24
N SER A 307 11.55 24.18 -6.88
CA SER A 307 10.32 24.76 -6.34
C SER A 307 9.13 24.60 -7.28
N SER A 308 9.36 24.62 -8.60
CA SER A 308 8.31 24.42 -9.60
C SER A 308 7.67 23.03 -9.48
N ALA A 309 8.48 22.00 -9.24
CA ALA A 309 8.04 20.62 -9.08
C ALA A 309 7.25 20.44 -7.78
N LEU A 310 7.73 21.02 -6.69
CA LEU A 310 7.05 20.99 -5.40
C LEU A 310 5.72 21.75 -5.43
N GLN A 311 5.66 22.87 -6.16
CA GLN A 311 4.43 23.62 -6.37
C GLN A 311 3.41 22.83 -7.19
N ALA A 312 3.84 22.21 -8.30
CA ALA A 312 2.98 21.34 -9.10
C ALA A 312 2.44 20.15 -8.28
N MET A 313 3.29 19.53 -7.46
CA MET A 313 2.88 18.47 -6.53
C MET A 313 1.82 18.99 -5.55
N HIS A 314 2.04 20.16 -4.95
CA HIS A 314 1.08 20.75 -4.00
C HIS A 314 -0.29 21.01 -4.66
N ASP A 315 -0.29 21.54 -5.88
CA ASP A 315 -1.52 21.82 -6.63
C ASP A 315 -2.26 20.54 -7.01
N ILE A 316 -1.56 19.48 -7.42
CA ILE A 316 -2.16 18.18 -7.74
C ILE A 316 -2.75 17.54 -6.48
N VAL A 317 -2.02 17.57 -5.36
CA VAL A 317 -2.52 17.08 -4.06
C VAL A 317 -3.80 17.83 -3.69
N ARG A 318 -3.79 19.16 -3.74
CA ARG A 318 -4.96 19.98 -3.35
C ARG A 318 -6.19 19.75 -4.23
N THR A 319 -5.99 19.47 -5.52
CA THR A 319 -7.08 19.34 -6.50
C THR A 319 -7.63 17.92 -6.60
N ARG A 320 -6.77 16.89 -6.56
CA ARG A 320 -7.15 15.49 -6.78
C ARG A 320 -7.10 14.61 -5.53
N PHE A 321 -6.14 14.83 -4.63
CA PHE A 321 -5.83 13.89 -3.55
C PHE A 321 -6.02 14.50 -2.16
N ARG A 322 -7.19 14.27 -1.56
CA ARG A 322 -7.46 14.70 -0.19
C ARG A 322 -6.57 13.91 0.80
N PRO A 323 -5.75 14.56 1.64
CA PRO A 323 -4.87 13.87 2.60
C PRO A 323 -5.61 13.08 3.71
N GLU A 324 -6.94 13.20 3.78
CA GLU A 324 -7.78 12.39 4.68
C GLU A 324 -8.13 11.02 4.10
N ASP A 325 -8.18 10.92 2.77
CA ASP A 325 -8.60 9.73 2.03
C ASP A 325 -7.41 8.98 1.39
N TRP A 326 -6.30 9.70 1.13
CA TRP A 326 -5.13 9.17 0.42
C TRP A 326 -3.86 9.26 1.28
N ASN A 327 -3.05 8.20 1.23
CA ASN A 327 -1.68 8.21 1.72
C ASN A 327 -0.74 8.68 0.60
N ILE A 328 -0.01 9.75 0.85
CA ILE A 328 0.85 10.44 -0.12
C ILE A 328 2.30 10.04 0.12
N TYR A 329 2.90 9.41 -0.88
CA TYR A 329 4.30 9.04 -0.95
C TYR A 329 4.98 9.87 -2.02
N ALA A 330 6.08 10.53 -1.69
CA ALA A 330 6.84 11.33 -2.63
C ALA A 330 8.26 10.79 -2.74
N ALA A 331 8.73 10.66 -3.98
CA ALA A 331 10.09 10.29 -4.30
C ALA A 331 10.62 11.30 -5.32
N GLN A 332 11.68 12.01 -4.95
CA GLN A 332 12.38 12.94 -5.81
C GLN A 332 13.74 12.38 -6.22
N ALA A 333 14.02 12.34 -7.52
CA ALA A 333 15.32 12.01 -8.07
C ALA A 333 15.90 13.20 -8.84
N SER A 334 17.14 13.56 -8.53
CA SER A 334 17.87 14.66 -9.19
C SER A 334 19.37 14.40 -9.05
N ASP A 335 20.17 15.00 -9.93
CA ASP A 335 21.62 15.04 -9.87
C ASP A 335 22.17 16.04 -8.82
N GLY A 336 21.29 16.78 -8.14
CA GLY A 336 21.65 17.73 -7.09
C GLY A 336 21.75 19.19 -7.52
N ASP A 337 21.55 19.49 -8.80
CA ASP A 337 21.60 20.88 -9.29
C ASP A 337 20.32 21.65 -8.94
N ASN A 338 20.48 22.91 -8.52
CA ASN A 338 19.38 23.84 -8.32
C ASN A 338 19.88 25.28 -8.33
N SER A 339 19.03 26.18 -8.80
CA SER A 339 19.31 27.62 -8.71
C SER A 339 19.35 28.08 -7.24
N TYR A 340 20.38 28.86 -6.88
CA TYR A 340 20.51 29.42 -5.52
C TYR A 340 19.29 30.25 -5.09
N ALA A 341 18.68 30.99 -6.02
CA ALA A 341 17.48 31.80 -5.74
C ALA A 341 16.24 30.93 -5.45
N ASP A 342 16.23 29.68 -5.90
CA ASP A 342 15.12 28.74 -5.74
C ASP A 342 15.13 28.04 -4.39
N GLY A 343 16.31 27.87 -3.78
CA GLY A 343 16.49 27.08 -2.57
C GLY A 343 15.59 27.50 -1.42
N GLU A 344 15.49 28.80 -1.12
CA GLU A 344 14.64 29.28 -0.02
C GLU A 344 13.16 29.01 -0.27
N VAL A 345 12.70 29.16 -1.52
CA VAL A 345 11.31 28.88 -1.91
C VAL A 345 11.02 27.38 -1.82
N ALA A 346 11.90 26.54 -2.36
CA ALA A 346 11.78 25.09 -2.30
C ALA A 346 11.74 24.59 -0.84
N SER A 347 12.61 25.14 0.02
CA SER A 347 12.68 24.82 1.44
C SER A 347 11.37 25.10 2.19
N ARG A 348 10.80 26.30 1.97
CA ARG A 348 9.50 26.68 2.55
C ARG A 348 8.36 25.82 2.02
N LEU A 349 8.29 25.59 0.71
CA LEU A 349 7.26 24.72 0.12
C LEU A 349 7.32 23.30 0.66
N LEU A 350 8.52 22.72 0.75
CA LEU A 350 8.71 21.37 1.26
C LEU A 350 8.24 21.28 2.71
N THR A 351 8.68 22.20 3.57
CA THR A 351 8.40 22.21 5.01
C THR A 351 6.93 22.52 5.33
N ASP A 352 6.36 23.55 4.69
CA ASP A 352 5.04 24.06 5.07
C ASP A 352 3.89 23.34 4.35
N LYS A 353 4.14 22.84 3.14
CA LYS A 353 3.06 22.37 2.23
C LYS A 353 3.12 20.88 1.91
N ILE A 354 4.31 20.30 1.76
CA ILE A 354 4.46 18.91 1.30
C ILE A 354 4.66 17.93 2.44
N LEU A 355 5.67 18.16 3.31
CA LEU A 355 5.99 17.26 4.42
C LEU A 355 4.83 17.06 5.42
N PRO A 356 3.97 18.05 5.72
CA PRO A 356 2.84 17.85 6.62
C PRO A 356 1.74 16.95 6.06
N VAL A 357 1.65 16.84 4.73
CA VAL A 357 0.61 16.03 4.05
C VAL A 357 1.13 14.70 3.55
N SER A 358 2.46 14.53 3.42
CA SER A 358 3.08 13.28 3.00
C SER A 358 3.39 12.35 4.18
N GLN A 359 3.23 11.05 3.95
CA GLN A 359 3.59 10.01 4.91
C GLN A 359 5.09 9.73 4.84
N PHE A 360 5.66 9.88 3.64
CA PHE A 360 7.07 9.67 3.40
C PHE A 360 7.53 10.50 2.21
N PHE A 361 8.66 11.18 2.38
CA PHE A 361 9.36 11.87 1.31
C PHE A 361 10.79 11.34 1.23
N ALA A 362 11.14 10.77 0.09
CA ALA A 362 12.50 10.34 -0.24
C ALA A 362 13.12 11.28 -1.27
N TYR A 363 14.34 11.73 -0.98
CA TYR A 363 15.21 12.38 -1.93
C TYR A 363 16.36 11.43 -2.31
N LEU A 364 16.50 11.20 -3.61
CA LEU A 364 17.53 10.38 -4.21
C LEU A 364 18.43 11.26 -5.08
N GLU A 365 19.66 11.44 -4.65
CA GLU A 365 20.69 12.10 -5.46
C GLU A 365 21.39 11.05 -6.32
N VAL A 366 21.32 11.21 -7.65
CA VAL A 366 21.89 10.26 -8.61
C VAL A 366 23.19 10.80 -9.19
N GLY A 367 24.27 10.03 -9.05
CA GLY A 367 25.59 10.39 -9.57
C GLY A 367 25.91 9.79 -10.93
N GLN A 368 27.07 10.17 -11.48
CA GLN A 368 27.59 9.57 -12.71
C GLN A 368 28.16 8.16 -12.45
N GLU A 369 28.14 7.34 -13.49
CA GLU A 369 28.73 5.99 -13.48
C GLU A 369 30.25 6.08 -13.20
N ASN A 370 30.75 5.31 -12.24
CA ASN A 370 32.13 5.31 -11.72
C ASN A 370 32.55 6.49 -10.82
N GLY A 371 31.63 7.35 -10.38
CA GLY A 371 31.90 8.24 -9.26
C GLY A 371 32.02 7.44 -7.96
N LEU A 372 33.10 7.61 -7.19
CA LEU A 372 33.16 7.07 -5.83
C LEU A 372 32.05 7.74 -5.00
N SER A 373 31.13 6.95 -4.42
CA SER A 373 30.00 7.45 -3.64
C SER A 373 30.41 8.27 -2.42
N TYR A 374 31.65 8.10 -1.95
CA TYR A 374 32.28 8.89 -0.87
C TYR A 374 32.80 10.27 -1.32
N GLU A 375 33.02 10.48 -2.62
CA GLU A 375 33.62 11.70 -3.18
C GLU A 375 32.61 12.66 -3.80
N MET A 376 31.31 12.33 -3.81
CA MET A 376 30.28 13.26 -4.29
C MET A 376 30.22 14.48 -3.35
N PRO A 377 30.61 15.67 -3.81
CA PRO A 377 30.47 16.89 -3.02
C PRO A 377 29.01 17.06 -2.61
N ASN A 378 28.76 17.71 -1.48
CA ASN A 378 27.39 18.08 -1.14
C ASN A 378 26.87 19.04 -2.19
N SER A 379 25.90 18.58 -2.98
CA SER A 379 25.22 19.40 -3.97
C SER A 379 24.45 20.54 -3.28
N ALA A 380 24.02 21.52 -4.07
CA ALA A 380 23.23 22.63 -3.54
C ALA A 380 21.94 22.12 -2.89
N LEU A 381 21.27 21.14 -3.51
CA LEU A 381 20.07 20.51 -2.97
C LEU A 381 20.36 19.64 -1.75
N TRP A 382 21.44 18.86 -1.78
CA TRP A 382 21.81 18.01 -0.64
C TRP A 382 22.00 18.84 0.62
N THR A 383 22.78 19.91 0.52
CA THR A 383 23.08 20.80 1.66
C THR A 383 21.80 21.45 2.20
N LEU A 384 20.89 21.84 1.31
CA LEU A 384 19.62 22.46 1.66
C LEU A 384 18.71 21.49 2.42
N TYR A 385 18.56 20.28 1.89
CA TYR A 385 17.74 19.24 2.50
C TYR A 385 18.36 18.67 3.78
N GLU A 386 19.70 18.61 3.86
CA GLU A 386 20.42 18.27 5.09
C GLU A 386 20.13 19.28 6.20
N GLY A 387 20.15 20.58 5.88
CA GLY A 387 19.75 21.63 6.81
C GLY A 387 18.31 21.48 7.30
N LEU A 388 17.37 21.14 6.41
CA LEU A 388 15.98 20.87 6.78
C LEU A 388 15.85 19.65 7.69
N ARG A 389 16.56 18.56 7.38
CA ARG A 389 16.57 17.35 8.19
C ARG A 389 17.16 17.61 9.58
N ALA A 390 18.21 18.42 9.68
CA ALA A 390 18.79 18.84 10.96
C ALA A 390 17.79 19.65 11.81
N ASN A 391 16.88 20.39 11.16
CA ASN A 391 15.79 21.11 11.82
C ASN A 391 14.57 20.23 12.19
N GLY A 392 14.68 18.90 12.03
CA GLY A 392 13.62 17.94 12.41
C GLY A 392 12.62 17.61 11.30
N ALA A 393 12.87 17.99 10.05
CA ALA A 393 12.01 17.60 8.93
C ALA A 393 12.05 16.07 8.72
N PRO A 394 10.89 15.39 8.57
CA PRO A 394 10.81 13.94 8.32
C PRO A 394 11.18 13.60 6.87
N LEU A 395 12.45 13.83 6.52
CA LEU A 395 12.99 13.66 5.19
C LEU A 395 14.01 12.51 5.15
N SER A 396 13.91 11.65 4.15
CA SER A 396 14.89 10.57 3.94
C SER A 396 15.71 10.85 2.68
N MET A 397 17.04 10.91 2.81
CA MET A 397 17.94 11.33 1.73
C MET A 397 19.03 10.29 1.49
N ARG A 398 19.28 9.89 0.25
CA ARG A 398 20.35 8.94 -0.10
C ARG A 398 20.99 9.30 -1.43
N LYS A 399 22.27 8.98 -1.58
CA LYS A 399 23.04 9.11 -2.82
C LYS A 399 23.20 7.73 -3.45
N VAL A 400 23.12 7.64 -4.78
CA VAL A 400 23.30 6.39 -5.54
C VAL A 400 24.05 6.67 -6.83
N ASN A 401 25.10 5.87 -7.07
CA ASN A 401 25.90 5.96 -8.29
C ASN A 401 25.80 4.68 -9.11
N GLU A 402 25.65 3.54 -8.45
CA GLU A 402 25.61 2.23 -9.10
C GLU A 402 24.23 1.56 -8.99
N ARG A 403 23.95 0.67 -9.95
CA ARG A 403 22.72 -0.14 -9.95
C ARG A 403 22.66 -1.09 -8.75
N SER A 404 23.81 -1.59 -8.30
CA SER A 404 23.98 -2.48 -7.15
C SER A 404 23.59 -1.81 -5.82
N GLU A 405 23.79 -0.49 -5.70
CA GLU A 405 23.54 0.32 -4.50
C GLU A 405 22.06 0.62 -4.27
N ILE A 406 21.22 0.55 -5.32
CA ILE A 406 19.78 0.88 -5.24
C ILE A 406 19.09 0.03 -4.18
N PHE A 407 19.41 -1.27 -4.12
CA PHE A 407 18.76 -2.18 -3.17
C PHE A 407 19.16 -1.91 -1.72
N PRO A 408 20.46 -1.86 -1.36
CA PRO A 408 20.89 -1.44 -0.02
C PRO A 408 20.27 -0.10 0.41
N VAL A 409 20.22 0.88 -0.49
CA VAL A 409 19.63 2.20 -0.25
C VAL A 409 18.13 2.10 0.00
N PHE A 410 17.40 1.36 -0.81
CA PHE A 410 15.97 1.13 -0.61
C PHE A 410 15.69 0.41 0.71
N HIS A 411 16.49 -0.61 1.04
CA HIS A 411 16.34 -1.34 2.29
C HIS A 411 16.57 -0.43 3.49
N ASP A 412 17.63 0.37 3.48
CA ASP A 412 17.96 1.30 4.56
C ASP A 412 16.89 2.40 4.75
N LEU A 413 16.28 2.87 3.65
CA LEU A 413 15.18 3.84 3.69
C LEU A 413 13.92 3.28 4.36
N PHE A 414 13.63 1.98 4.18
CA PHE A 414 12.39 1.34 4.65
C PHE A 414 12.64 0.26 5.71
N GLN A 415 13.82 0.23 6.33
CA GLN A 415 14.12 -0.73 7.38
C GLN A 415 13.24 -0.46 8.61
N ARG A 416 12.81 -1.54 9.27
CA ARG A 416 12.07 -1.45 10.53
C ARG A 416 12.90 -0.70 11.58
N ARG A 417 12.50 0.53 11.90
CA ARG A 417 13.13 1.28 13.01
C ARG A 417 12.79 0.60 14.34
N SER A 418 13.83 0.40 15.15
CA SER A 418 13.73 -0.16 16.50
C SER A 418 12.76 0.69 17.34
N GLN A 419 11.95 0.06 18.18
CA GLN A 419 10.93 0.74 19.00
C GLN A 419 11.50 1.85 19.92
N GLN A 420 12.81 1.85 20.17
CA GLN A 420 13.54 2.90 20.89
C GLN A 420 13.75 4.20 20.09
N GLU A 421 13.91 4.13 18.77
CA GLU A 421 14.08 5.34 17.92
C GLU A 421 12.74 6.02 17.64
N ARG A 422 11.64 5.24 17.58
CA ARG A 422 10.27 5.75 17.41
C ARG A 422 9.79 6.65 18.56
N ASN A 423 10.34 6.47 19.76
CA ASN A 423 9.97 7.29 20.93
C ASN A 423 10.85 8.53 21.10
N ALA A 424 11.90 8.67 20.28
CA ALA A 424 12.87 9.76 20.34
C ALA A 424 12.75 10.76 19.18
N SER A 425 11.85 10.52 18.22
CA SER A 425 11.55 11.41 17.07
C SER A 425 10.20 12.09 17.21
#